data_AF-A0A316NC63-F1
#
_entry.id   AF-A0A316NC63-F1
#
_cell.length_a   1.000
_cell.length_b   1.000
_cell.length_c   1.000
_cell.angle_alpha   90.00
_cell.angle_beta   90.00
_cell.angle_gamma   90.00
#
_symmetry.space_group_name_H-M   'P 1'
#
loop_
_entity.id
_entity.type
_entity.pdbx_description
1 polymer ?
#
loop_
_entity_poly.entity_id
_entity_poly.type
_entity_poly.pdbx_seq_one_letter_code
_entity_poly.pdbx_strand_id
1 'polypeptide(L)'
;MKLLSSDVVELEHEYKHLSEVVKSVKENSEDILDYLNSSEPSSTFFSFFDAESREENNSNFVQLVYWYQKTLRDVVKNLGNDTFTGREKMFNFLEYLRLTCCNENYQINESDFADVSLIPELSYSRMNAALLGKGVCSAQSKFLKDLITYSKALPYGRVTTQTIFVPKGLHDIVVLNSEDENRAITLDPQNYVGSVSSVKRGFDCKKRLLDDSFEGKGFRTTKKDLLKARETVLDYCVRKYGIDKLAHRDFQGARPEEQIEKIERFISSYTTNCKHPLNFDTISVQGHEFEVGKFFEMACHACGIPYELEVPSKEDRAHTVIVLPTMNRKVDFTQKPKLATSTKENGPIYVKTPVQD
;
A
#
# COMPACT_ATOMS: atom_id res chain seq x y z
N MET A 1 10.19 3.60 20.52
CA MET A 1 8.79 3.22 20.26
C MET A 1 8.64 1.72 20.44
N LYS A 2 7.73 1.28 21.32
CA LYS A 2 7.31 -0.11 21.52
C LYS A 2 5.80 -0.18 21.27
N LEU A 3 5.31 -1.30 20.74
CA LEU A 3 3.87 -1.50 20.58
C LEU A 3 3.17 -1.60 21.93
N LEU A 4 1.90 -1.24 21.96
CA LEU A 4 0.99 -1.53 23.06
C LEU A 4 0.76 -3.04 23.14
N SER A 5 0.53 -3.56 24.36
CA SER A 5 0.28 -4.99 24.56
C SER A 5 -0.92 -5.49 23.77
N SER A 6 -1.99 -4.68 23.68
CA SER A 6 -3.17 -4.99 22.88
C SER A 6 -2.86 -5.14 21.38
N ASP A 7 -1.99 -4.30 20.84
CA ASP A 7 -1.61 -4.38 19.42
C ASP A 7 -0.74 -5.62 19.15
N VAL A 8 0.10 -6.04 20.11
CA VAL A 8 0.87 -7.30 19.98
C VAL A 8 -0.06 -8.51 19.97
N VAL A 9 -1.10 -8.51 20.81
CA VAL A 9 -2.11 -9.58 20.82
C VAL A 9 -2.89 -9.62 19.51
N GLU A 10 -3.29 -8.46 18.95
CA GLU A 10 -3.93 -8.39 17.63
C GLU A 10 -3.00 -8.95 16.53
N LEU A 11 -1.71 -8.61 16.56
CA LEU A 11 -0.72 -9.15 15.61
C LEU A 11 -0.54 -10.67 15.75
N GLU A 12 -0.59 -11.21 16.97
CA GLU A 12 -0.51 -12.66 17.19
C GLU A 12 -1.72 -13.39 16.61
N HIS A 13 -2.92 -12.82 16.77
CA HIS A 13 -4.13 -13.34 16.12
C HIS A 13 -4.03 -13.28 14.60
N GLU A 14 -3.55 -12.15 14.04
CA GLU A 14 -3.32 -12.00 12.60
C GLU A 14 -2.32 -13.03 12.06
N TYR A 15 -1.25 -13.28 12.81
CA TYR A 15 -0.23 -14.25 12.45
C TYR A 15 -0.74 -15.69 12.47
N LYS A 16 -1.49 -16.08 13.51
CA LYS A 16 -2.07 -17.44 13.61
C LYS A 16 -3.04 -17.72 12.46
N HIS A 17 -3.93 -16.77 12.18
CA HIS A 17 -4.86 -16.88 11.06
C HIS A 17 -4.13 -17.06 9.73
N LEU A 18 -3.14 -16.21 9.44
CA LEU A 18 -2.36 -16.34 8.21
C LEU A 18 -1.59 -17.66 8.11
N SER A 19 -1.09 -18.19 9.23
CA SER A 19 -0.43 -19.50 9.27
C SER A 19 -1.39 -20.63 8.87
N GLU A 20 -2.63 -20.58 9.35
CA GLU A 20 -3.67 -21.55 8.99
C GLU A 20 -4.07 -21.43 7.51
N VAL A 21 -4.23 -20.21 7.01
CA VAL A 21 -4.59 -19.95 5.61
C VAL A 21 -3.46 -20.38 4.66
N VAL A 22 -2.20 -20.04 4.96
CA VAL A 22 -1.04 -20.45 4.15
C VAL A 22 -0.93 -21.97 4.09
N LYS A 23 -1.07 -22.65 5.23
CA LYS A 23 -1.08 -24.13 5.26
C LYS A 23 -2.20 -24.70 4.39
N SER A 24 -3.42 -24.17 4.52
CA SER A 24 -4.56 -24.61 3.71
C SER A 24 -4.34 -24.41 2.20
N VAL A 25 -3.77 -23.26 1.80
CA VAL A 25 -3.44 -22.98 0.39
C VAL A 25 -2.44 -24.00 -0.15
N LYS A 26 -1.37 -24.30 0.60
CA LYS A 26 -0.35 -25.26 0.16
C LYS A 26 -0.91 -26.67 -0.03
N GLU A 27 -1.88 -27.05 0.78
CA GLU A 27 -2.52 -28.37 0.71
C GLU A 27 -3.59 -28.46 -0.39
N ASN A 28 -4.24 -27.34 -0.75
CA ASN A 28 -5.51 -27.37 -1.49
C ASN A 28 -5.60 -26.46 -2.73
N SER A 29 -4.63 -25.59 -3.03
CA SER A 29 -4.76 -24.61 -4.13
C SER A 29 -3.47 -24.31 -4.90
N GLU A 30 -3.29 -24.94 -6.06
CA GLU A 30 -2.17 -24.67 -6.99
C GLU A 30 -2.20 -23.23 -7.54
N ASP A 31 -3.38 -22.68 -7.81
CA ASP A 31 -3.52 -21.33 -8.38
C ASP A 31 -3.13 -20.22 -7.38
N ILE A 32 -3.37 -20.44 -6.08
CA ILE A 32 -2.98 -19.47 -5.03
C ILE A 32 -1.53 -19.69 -4.59
N LEU A 33 -1.00 -20.91 -4.73
CA LEU A 33 0.45 -21.17 -4.61
C LEU A 33 1.27 -20.32 -5.59
N ASP A 34 0.79 -20.15 -6.83
CA ASP A 34 1.40 -19.24 -7.81
C ASP A 34 1.38 -17.78 -7.33
N TYR A 35 0.36 -17.36 -6.56
CA TYR A 35 0.32 -16.03 -5.94
C TYR A 35 1.36 -15.90 -4.82
N LEU A 36 1.42 -16.86 -3.89
CA LEU A 36 2.39 -16.86 -2.79
C LEU A 36 3.83 -16.78 -3.33
N ASN A 37 4.09 -17.48 -4.44
CA ASN A 37 5.39 -17.56 -5.09
C ASN A 37 5.59 -16.59 -6.26
N SER A 38 4.68 -15.61 -6.44
CA SER A 38 4.71 -14.71 -7.60
C SER A 38 5.97 -13.85 -7.67
N SER A 39 6.63 -13.60 -6.53
CA SER A 39 7.88 -12.85 -6.42
C SER A 39 8.70 -13.31 -5.21
N GLU A 40 9.99 -12.95 -5.17
CA GLU A 40 10.83 -13.22 -3.98
C GLU A 40 10.31 -12.53 -2.72
N PRO A 41 9.84 -11.25 -2.73
CA PRO A 41 9.26 -10.64 -1.54
C PRO A 41 8.03 -11.40 -1.03
N SER A 42 7.15 -11.81 -1.95
CA SER A 42 5.95 -12.58 -1.60
C SER A 42 6.31 -13.93 -0.99
N SER A 43 7.13 -14.72 -1.68
CA SER A 43 7.55 -16.05 -1.19
C SER A 43 8.30 -15.96 0.14
N THR A 44 9.20 -14.99 0.28
CA THR A 44 9.93 -14.74 1.53
C THR A 44 8.98 -14.35 2.65
N PHE A 45 8.04 -13.42 2.41
CA PHE A 45 7.07 -13.00 3.41
C PHE A 45 6.18 -14.16 3.87
N PHE A 46 5.63 -14.93 2.93
CA PHE A 46 4.73 -16.03 3.26
C PHE A 46 5.44 -17.24 3.88
N SER A 47 6.75 -17.41 3.65
CA SER A 47 7.54 -18.46 4.33
C SER A 47 7.54 -18.35 5.85
N PHE A 48 7.36 -17.14 6.41
CA PHE A 48 7.29 -16.95 7.86
C PHE A 48 6.07 -17.62 8.50
N PHE A 49 5.01 -17.86 7.72
CA PHE A 49 3.76 -18.45 8.18
C PHE A 49 3.69 -19.96 7.95
N ASP A 50 4.72 -20.54 7.32
CA ASP A 50 4.84 -21.96 7.00
C ASP A 50 5.84 -22.66 7.92
N ALA A 51 5.66 -22.50 9.24
CA ALA A 51 6.55 -23.10 10.22
C ALA A 51 6.21 -24.56 10.49
N GLU A 52 7.23 -25.44 10.54
CA GLU A 52 7.06 -26.87 10.79
C GLU A 52 7.04 -27.21 12.30
N SER A 53 7.49 -26.27 13.14
CA SER A 53 7.58 -26.44 14.59
C SER A 53 7.06 -25.23 15.37
N ARG A 54 6.74 -25.44 16.65
CA ARG A 54 6.29 -24.37 17.54
C ARG A 54 7.42 -23.37 17.83
N GLU A 55 8.66 -23.84 17.97
CA GLU A 55 9.83 -22.98 18.19
C GLU A 55 10.06 -22.04 17.01
N GLU A 56 10.02 -22.59 15.78
CA GLU A 56 10.15 -21.81 14.55
C GLU A 56 9.02 -20.80 14.40
N ASN A 57 7.77 -21.23 14.65
CA ASN A 57 6.61 -20.36 14.59
C ASN A 57 6.74 -19.15 15.52
N ASN A 58 7.17 -19.36 16.78
CA ASN A 58 7.43 -18.27 17.71
C ASN A 58 8.55 -17.35 17.25
N SER A 59 9.64 -17.91 16.70
CA SER A 59 10.78 -17.13 16.19
C SER A 59 10.36 -16.26 15.00
N ASN A 60 9.60 -16.83 14.06
CA ASN A 60 9.08 -16.15 12.88
C ASN A 60 8.15 -14.99 13.26
N PHE A 61 7.21 -15.24 14.18
CA PHE A 61 6.34 -14.19 14.70
C PHE A 61 7.14 -13.03 15.32
N VAL A 62 8.11 -13.33 16.18
CA VAL A 62 8.96 -12.30 16.82
C VAL A 62 9.73 -11.49 15.77
N GLN A 63 10.25 -12.15 14.74
CA GLN A 63 10.98 -11.51 13.65
C GLN A 63 10.09 -10.56 12.84
N LEU A 64 8.88 -11.00 12.47
CA LEU A 64 7.90 -10.17 11.76
C LEU A 64 7.45 -8.97 12.60
N VAL A 65 7.17 -9.17 13.90
CA VAL A 65 6.83 -8.06 14.82
C VAL A 65 7.98 -7.06 14.90
N TYR A 66 9.23 -7.53 14.97
CA TYR A 66 10.39 -6.65 14.97
C TYR A 66 10.49 -5.80 13.68
N TRP A 67 10.36 -6.42 12.52
CA TRP A 67 10.38 -5.70 11.24
C TRP A 67 9.21 -4.73 11.10
N TYR A 68 8.01 -5.14 11.52
CA TYR A 68 6.84 -4.28 11.55
C TYR A 68 7.05 -3.04 12.43
N GLN A 69 7.57 -3.23 13.64
CA GLN A 69 7.92 -2.13 14.55
C GLN A 69 8.98 -1.20 13.98
N LYS A 70 9.98 -1.76 13.30
CA LYS A 70 11.03 -0.99 12.63
C LYS A 70 10.43 -0.14 11.51
N THR A 71 9.61 -0.74 10.64
CA THR A 71 8.91 -0.02 9.57
C THR A 71 8.03 1.10 10.12
N LEU A 72 7.21 0.83 11.14
CA LEU A 72 6.40 1.86 11.79
C LEU A 72 7.28 3.01 12.31
N ARG A 73 8.38 2.68 13.01
CA ARG A 73 9.28 3.70 13.59
C ARG A 73 9.91 4.56 12.50
N ASP A 74 10.37 3.94 11.43
CA ASP A 74 11.05 4.62 10.34
C ASP A 74 10.08 5.53 9.58
N VAL A 75 8.86 5.07 9.31
CA VAL A 75 7.82 5.87 8.67
C VAL A 75 7.41 7.03 9.57
N VAL A 76 7.11 6.79 10.86
CA VAL A 76 6.75 7.84 11.81
C VAL A 76 7.88 8.85 11.97
N LYS A 77 9.14 8.42 12.03
CA LYS A 77 10.30 9.33 12.16
C LYS A 77 10.40 10.30 10.97
N ASN A 78 10.11 9.84 9.76
CA ASN A 78 10.33 10.64 8.54
C ASN A 78 9.09 11.40 8.07
N LEU A 79 7.90 10.84 8.29
CA LEU A 79 6.63 11.35 7.78
C LEU A 79 5.66 11.82 8.88
N GLY A 80 5.99 11.53 10.14
CA GLY A 80 5.10 11.66 11.29
C GLY A 80 5.70 12.35 12.51
N ASN A 81 6.88 12.96 12.40
CA ASN A 81 7.58 13.56 13.54
C ASN A 81 7.00 14.92 13.94
N ASP A 82 7.55 15.53 14.99
CA ASP A 82 7.00 16.75 15.59
C ASP A 82 7.17 18.02 14.75
N THR A 83 7.87 17.97 13.61
CA THR A 83 7.89 19.09 12.65
C THR A 83 6.62 19.15 11.80
N PHE A 84 5.79 18.10 11.81
CA PHE A 84 4.51 18.05 11.11
C PHE A 84 3.35 18.24 12.08
N THR A 85 2.35 19.02 11.68
CA THR A 85 1.05 19.08 12.38
C THR A 85 0.34 17.72 12.28
N GLY A 86 -0.54 17.39 13.24
CA GLY A 86 -1.30 16.12 13.21
C GLY A 86 -2.02 15.86 11.88
N ARG A 87 -2.52 16.94 11.28
CA ARG A 87 -3.16 16.93 9.96
C ARG A 87 -2.19 16.60 8.82
N GLU A 88 -0.99 17.18 8.83
CA GLU A 88 0.05 16.86 7.84
C GLU A 88 0.51 15.41 7.98
N LYS A 89 0.68 14.91 9.22
CA LYS A 89 1.01 13.50 9.49
C LYS A 89 -0.01 12.57 8.83
N MET A 90 -1.32 12.84 8.99
CA MET A 90 -2.39 12.03 8.39
C MET A 90 -2.34 12.03 6.85
N PHE A 91 -2.10 13.17 6.21
CA PHE A 91 -1.95 13.21 4.74
C PHE A 91 -0.69 12.49 4.28
N ASN A 92 0.44 12.65 4.98
CA ASN A 92 1.67 11.95 4.68
C ASN A 92 1.47 10.43 4.77
N PHE A 93 0.76 9.93 5.78
CA PHE A 93 0.48 8.49 5.90
C PHE A 93 -0.48 7.97 4.83
N LEU A 94 -1.50 8.76 4.45
CA LEU A 94 -2.37 8.40 3.33
C LEU A 94 -1.60 8.30 2.00
N GLU A 95 -0.77 9.29 1.68
CA GLU A 95 0.09 9.26 0.49
C GLU A 95 1.13 8.13 0.57
N TYR A 96 1.66 7.82 1.77
CA TYR A 96 2.57 6.70 1.97
C TYR A 96 1.88 5.36 1.67
N LEU A 97 0.70 5.09 2.23
CA LEU A 97 -0.04 3.87 1.90
C LEU A 97 -0.44 3.84 0.43
N ARG A 98 -0.87 4.97 -0.15
CA ARG A 98 -1.18 5.05 -1.58
C ARG A 98 0.01 4.59 -2.42
N LEU A 99 1.22 5.07 -2.15
CA LEU A 99 2.40 4.75 -2.93
C LEU A 99 2.98 3.37 -2.65
N THR A 100 2.89 2.89 -1.42
CA THR A 100 3.62 1.69 -0.96
C THR A 100 2.75 0.46 -0.78
N CYS A 101 1.42 0.58 -0.79
CA CYS A 101 0.52 -0.55 -0.69
C CYS A 101 -0.28 -0.72 -1.99
N CYS A 102 -0.17 -1.90 -2.59
CA CYS A 102 -0.98 -2.33 -3.71
C CYS A 102 -2.39 -2.70 -3.21
N ASN A 103 -3.41 -2.22 -3.93
CA ASN A 103 -4.78 -2.52 -3.57
C ASN A 103 -5.20 -3.87 -4.17
N GLU A 104 -5.18 -4.90 -3.34
CA GLU A 104 -5.64 -6.25 -3.68
C GLU A 104 -7.17 -6.34 -3.68
N ASN A 105 -7.81 -5.54 -4.54
CA ASN A 105 -9.23 -5.69 -4.80
C ASN A 105 -9.38 -6.80 -5.84
N TYR A 106 -10.01 -7.91 -5.48
CA TYR A 106 -10.27 -9.01 -6.41
C TYR A 106 -11.57 -8.71 -7.15
N GLN A 107 -11.56 -8.82 -8.48
CA GLN A 107 -12.82 -8.95 -9.22
C GLN A 107 -13.38 -10.34 -8.91
N ILE A 108 -14.18 -10.44 -7.85
CA ILE A 108 -14.93 -11.65 -7.55
C ILE A 108 -15.97 -11.78 -8.66
N ASN A 109 -15.78 -12.76 -9.55
CA ASN A 109 -16.87 -13.22 -10.40
C ASN A 109 -17.85 -13.95 -9.48
N GLU A 110 -19.13 -13.55 -9.48
CA GLU A 110 -20.16 -14.08 -8.57
C GLU A 110 -20.40 -15.60 -8.71
N SER A 111 -19.83 -16.25 -9.74
CA SER A 111 -19.90 -17.70 -9.97
C SER A 111 -18.84 -18.52 -9.22
N ASP A 112 -17.75 -17.91 -8.74
CA ASP A 112 -16.52 -18.63 -8.31
C ASP A 112 -16.24 -18.48 -6.80
N PHE A 113 -17.30 -18.33 -6.00
CA PHE A 113 -17.21 -18.00 -4.56
C PHE A 113 -16.42 -19.00 -3.68
N ALA A 114 -16.17 -20.24 -4.15
CA ALA A 114 -15.50 -21.26 -3.33
C ALA A 114 -13.98 -21.05 -3.24
N ASP A 115 -13.30 -20.81 -4.38
CA ASP A 115 -11.82 -20.76 -4.44
C ASP A 115 -11.25 -19.32 -4.31
N VAL A 116 -12.07 -18.29 -4.60
CA VAL A 116 -11.67 -16.86 -4.53
C VAL A 116 -11.60 -16.32 -3.08
N SER A 117 -12.00 -17.12 -2.09
CA SER A 117 -12.09 -16.72 -0.68
C SER A 117 -10.74 -16.56 0.03
N LEU A 118 -9.67 -17.22 -0.43
CA LEU A 118 -8.42 -17.35 0.32
C LEU A 118 -7.45 -16.17 0.13
N ILE A 119 -7.45 -15.47 -1.00
CA ILE A 119 -6.49 -14.36 -1.20
C ILE A 119 -6.87 -13.11 -0.38
N PRO A 120 -8.15 -12.70 -0.28
CA PRO A 120 -8.55 -11.67 0.68
C PRO A 120 -8.12 -12.00 2.12
N GLU A 121 -8.15 -13.27 2.51
CA GLU A 121 -7.69 -13.75 3.82
C GLU A 121 -6.15 -13.67 3.96
N LEU A 122 -5.41 -13.99 2.90
CA LEU A 122 -3.94 -13.81 2.87
C LEU A 122 -3.53 -12.33 2.96
N SER A 123 -4.39 -11.42 2.50
CA SER A 123 -4.11 -9.99 2.35
C SER A 123 -4.63 -9.11 3.50
N TYR A 124 -5.20 -9.69 4.56
CA TYR A 124 -5.92 -8.95 5.60
C TYR A 124 -5.05 -8.38 6.73
N SER A 125 -3.84 -8.91 6.90
CA SER A 125 -2.95 -8.53 8.01
C SER A 125 -2.28 -7.20 7.75
N ARG A 126 -2.14 -6.39 8.81
CA ARG A 126 -1.42 -5.11 8.71
C ARG A 126 0.07 -5.28 8.39
N MET A 127 0.62 -6.48 8.64
CA MET A 127 2.00 -6.80 8.27
C MET A 127 2.17 -6.91 6.75
N ASN A 128 1.17 -7.39 6.00
CA ASN A 128 1.23 -7.43 4.53
C ASN A 128 1.36 -6.02 3.97
N ALA A 129 0.49 -5.10 4.41
CA ALA A 129 0.53 -3.71 3.94
C ALA A 129 1.86 -3.03 4.26
N ALA A 130 2.44 -3.33 5.44
CA ALA A 130 3.65 -2.68 5.92
C ALA A 130 4.95 -3.28 5.36
N LEU A 131 5.02 -4.59 5.20
CA LEU A 131 6.25 -5.34 4.92
C LEU A 131 6.31 -5.90 3.50
N LEU A 132 5.18 -6.34 2.95
CA LEU A 132 5.11 -6.87 1.59
C LEU A 132 4.77 -5.77 0.57
N GLY A 133 3.93 -4.82 0.96
CA GLY A 133 3.42 -3.78 0.05
C GLY A 133 2.13 -4.15 -0.64
N LYS A 134 1.38 -5.09 -0.07
CA LYS A 134 0.11 -5.62 -0.60
C LYS A 134 -0.91 -5.69 0.53
N GLY A 135 -2.18 -5.41 0.25
CA GLY A 135 -3.23 -5.61 1.24
C GLY A 135 -4.60 -5.07 0.86
N VAL A 136 -5.64 -5.64 1.47
CA VAL A 136 -7.04 -5.19 1.36
C VAL A 136 -7.37 -4.05 2.34
N CYS A 137 -8.62 -3.57 2.37
CA CYS A 137 -9.09 -2.52 3.30
C CYS A 137 -8.62 -2.75 4.73
N SER A 138 -8.77 -3.97 5.25
CA SER A 138 -8.46 -4.28 6.65
C SER A 138 -6.98 -4.05 6.96
N ALA A 139 -6.09 -4.61 6.15
CA ALA A 139 -4.65 -4.46 6.29
C ALA A 139 -4.23 -2.99 6.25
N GLN A 140 -4.72 -2.26 5.24
CA GLN A 140 -4.38 -0.86 5.04
C GLN A 140 -4.91 0.03 6.17
N SER A 141 -6.16 -0.16 6.58
CA SER A 141 -6.79 0.62 7.67
C SER A 141 -6.14 0.35 9.02
N LYS A 142 -5.79 -0.91 9.34
CA LYS A 142 -5.08 -1.25 10.57
C LYS A 142 -3.66 -0.68 10.59
N PHE A 143 -2.94 -0.74 9.47
CA PHE A 143 -1.60 -0.13 9.39
C PHE A 143 -1.66 1.40 9.53
N LEU A 144 -2.64 2.05 8.88
CA LEU A 144 -2.87 3.49 9.03
C LEU A 144 -3.25 3.86 10.49
N LYS A 145 -4.09 3.07 11.16
CA LYS A 145 -4.42 3.21 12.60
C LYS A 145 -3.13 3.29 13.42
N ASP A 146 -2.21 2.36 13.19
CA ASP A 146 -0.96 2.29 13.94
C ASP A 146 -0.05 3.49 13.64
N LEU A 147 0.10 3.89 12.38
CA LEU A 147 0.87 5.10 12.02
C LEU A 147 0.35 6.37 12.71
N ILE A 148 -0.97 6.58 12.71
CA ILE A 148 -1.61 7.75 13.35
C ILE A 148 -1.43 7.68 14.88
N THR A 149 -1.64 6.50 15.47
CA THR A 149 -1.54 6.29 16.92
C THR A 149 -0.12 6.54 17.41
N TYR A 150 0.87 5.90 16.79
CA TYR A 150 2.25 5.95 17.25
C TYR A 150 2.98 7.26 16.91
N SER A 151 2.51 8.00 15.90
CA SER A 151 3.00 9.37 15.62
C SER A 151 2.38 10.43 16.52
N LYS A 152 1.39 10.06 17.35
CA LYS A 152 0.57 10.99 18.13
C LYS A 152 -0.03 12.09 17.24
N ALA A 153 -0.45 11.73 16.02
CA ALA A 153 -1.10 12.66 15.12
C ALA A 153 -2.44 13.16 15.67
N LEU A 154 -3.03 12.40 16.59
CA LEU A 154 -4.21 12.76 17.36
C LEU A 154 -3.94 12.51 18.87
N PRO A 155 -3.21 13.40 19.57
CA PRO A 155 -2.67 13.12 20.90
C PRO A 155 -3.74 12.93 21.98
N TYR A 156 -4.92 13.51 21.81
CA TYR A 156 -6.04 13.46 22.76
C TYR A 156 -7.29 12.78 22.18
N GLY A 157 -7.16 12.07 21.06
CA GLY A 157 -8.29 11.41 20.43
C GLY A 157 -8.06 9.92 20.26
N ARG A 158 -9.17 9.21 20.03
CA ARG A 158 -9.17 7.76 19.82
C ARG A 158 -9.12 7.46 18.33
N VAL A 159 -8.18 6.61 17.94
CA VAL A 159 -8.03 6.10 16.58
C VAL A 159 -8.48 4.64 16.57
N THR A 160 -9.45 4.29 15.74
CA THR A 160 -9.97 2.93 15.61
C THR A 160 -10.15 2.55 14.15
N THR A 161 -10.24 1.26 13.86
CA THR A 161 -10.77 0.76 12.59
C THR A 161 -12.25 0.42 12.76
N GLN A 162 -13.05 0.59 11.71
CA GLN A 162 -14.45 0.21 11.68
C GLN A 162 -14.82 -0.42 10.33
N THR A 163 -15.49 -1.57 10.39
CA THR A 163 -16.08 -2.20 9.21
C THR A 163 -17.42 -1.53 8.88
N ILE A 164 -17.59 -1.17 7.61
CA ILE A 164 -18.81 -0.59 7.05
C ILE A 164 -19.29 -1.44 5.87
N PHE A 165 -20.57 -1.33 5.52
CA PHE A 165 -21.13 -1.97 4.33
C PHE A 165 -21.16 -0.98 3.16
N VAL A 166 -20.60 -1.38 2.03
CA VAL A 166 -20.65 -0.66 0.75
C VAL A 166 -21.36 -1.54 -0.29
N PRO A 167 -21.81 -1.00 -1.44
CA PRO A 167 -22.50 -1.81 -2.46
C PRO A 167 -21.73 -3.04 -2.95
N LYS A 168 -20.41 -3.09 -2.74
CA LYS A 168 -19.53 -4.19 -3.13
C LYS A 168 -19.16 -5.14 -1.97
N GLY A 169 -19.74 -4.97 -0.77
CA GLY A 169 -19.49 -5.83 0.40
C GLY A 169 -19.00 -5.07 1.64
N LEU A 170 -18.29 -5.78 2.53
CA LEU A 170 -17.68 -5.21 3.73
C LEU A 170 -16.43 -4.40 3.37
N HIS A 171 -16.19 -3.30 4.07
CA HIS A 171 -15.06 -2.40 3.86
C HIS A 171 -14.58 -1.80 5.16
N ASP A 172 -13.29 -1.89 5.47
CA ASP A 172 -12.70 -1.33 6.68
C ASP A 172 -12.15 0.09 6.46
N ILE A 173 -12.51 1.01 7.35
CA ILE A 173 -12.03 2.40 7.38
C ILE A 173 -11.36 2.75 8.71
N VAL A 174 -10.61 3.85 8.75
CA VAL A 174 -10.09 4.44 10.00
C VAL A 174 -11.03 5.53 10.49
N VAL A 175 -11.36 5.50 11.77
CA VAL A 175 -12.20 6.47 12.47
C VAL A 175 -11.37 7.17 13.53
N LEU A 176 -11.42 8.50 13.50
CA LEU A 176 -10.74 9.40 14.42
C LEU A 176 -11.78 10.15 15.24
N ASN A 177 -11.80 9.89 16.54
CA ASN A 177 -12.66 10.59 17.49
C ASN A 177 -11.80 11.57 18.28
N SER A 178 -11.91 12.86 17.98
CA SER A 178 -11.27 13.93 18.76
C SER A 178 -12.23 14.39 19.85
N GLU A 179 -11.75 14.57 21.09
CA GLU A 179 -12.55 15.17 22.17
C GLU A 179 -13.00 16.60 21.84
N ASP A 180 -12.21 17.31 21.02
CA ASP A 180 -12.47 18.70 20.61
C ASP A 180 -13.39 18.82 19.38
N GLU A 181 -13.67 17.70 18.69
CA GLU A 181 -14.55 17.72 17.52
C GLU A 181 -15.88 17.06 17.85
N ASN A 182 -16.98 17.83 17.74
CA ASN A 182 -18.35 17.32 17.88
C ASN A 182 -18.72 16.20 16.87
N ARG A 183 -17.81 15.75 16.00
CA ARG A 183 -18.03 14.80 14.91
C ARG A 183 -16.75 14.02 14.61
N ALA A 184 -16.87 12.70 14.39
CA ALA A 184 -15.75 11.84 14.01
C ALA A 184 -15.25 12.12 12.59
N ILE A 185 -13.93 12.05 12.37
CA ILE A 185 -13.28 12.09 11.05
C ILE A 185 -13.07 10.65 10.57
N THR A 186 -13.35 10.38 9.29
CA THR A 186 -13.09 9.07 8.66
C THR A 186 -12.00 9.20 7.58
N LEU A 187 -11.10 8.22 7.53
CA LEU A 187 -10.07 8.09 6.50
C LEU A 187 -10.18 6.70 5.85
N ASP A 188 -10.08 6.65 4.52
CA ASP A 188 -10.17 5.43 3.73
C ASP A 188 -8.88 5.27 2.90
N PRO A 189 -7.88 4.52 3.40
CA PRO A 189 -6.61 4.38 2.70
C PRO A 189 -6.74 3.61 1.38
N GLN A 190 -7.64 2.64 1.28
CA GLN A 190 -7.77 1.80 0.09
C GLN A 190 -8.39 2.56 -1.09
N ASN A 191 -9.35 3.46 -0.83
CA ASN A 191 -9.96 4.30 -1.87
C ASN A 191 -9.24 5.64 -2.07
N TYR A 192 -8.15 5.91 -1.33
CA TYR A 192 -7.39 7.13 -1.48
C TYR A 192 -6.43 7.05 -2.68
N VAL A 193 -6.69 7.85 -3.71
CA VAL A 193 -5.92 7.89 -4.97
C VAL A 193 -5.19 9.23 -5.15
N GLY A 194 -4.87 9.93 -4.06
CA GLY A 194 -4.09 11.18 -4.15
C GLY A 194 -4.89 12.40 -4.61
N SER A 195 -6.22 12.38 -4.53
CA SER A 195 -7.08 13.48 -4.98
C SER A 195 -7.99 14.02 -3.88
N VAL A 196 -8.35 15.30 -3.97
CA VAL A 196 -9.30 15.95 -3.04
C VAL A 196 -10.64 15.20 -3.01
N SER A 197 -11.09 14.68 -4.16
CA SER A 197 -12.33 13.91 -4.24
C SER A 197 -12.22 12.56 -3.53
N SER A 198 -11.06 11.89 -3.56
CA SER A 198 -10.86 10.63 -2.84
C SER A 198 -10.85 10.80 -1.32
N VAL A 199 -10.25 11.87 -0.79
CA VAL A 199 -10.32 12.22 0.64
C VAL A 199 -11.76 12.51 1.05
N LYS A 200 -12.50 13.25 0.22
CA LYS A 200 -13.92 13.53 0.46
C LYS A 200 -14.79 12.29 0.33
N ARG A 201 -14.46 11.31 -0.52
CA ARG A 201 -15.27 10.10 -0.70
C ARG A 201 -15.20 9.12 0.48
N GLY A 202 -14.10 9.09 1.22
CA GLY A 202 -14.05 8.40 2.53
C GLY A 202 -15.11 8.91 3.53
N PHE A 203 -15.74 10.04 3.24
CA PHE A 203 -16.87 10.61 3.96
C PHE A 203 -18.25 10.15 3.44
N ASP A 204 -18.40 9.97 2.12
CA ASP A 204 -19.69 9.66 1.48
C ASP A 204 -20.15 8.21 1.69
N CYS A 205 -19.31 7.37 2.28
CA CYS A 205 -19.71 6.04 2.76
C CYS A 205 -20.75 6.12 3.92
N LYS A 206 -20.92 7.29 4.55
CA LYS A 206 -21.95 7.57 5.56
C LYS A 206 -23.31 7.94 4.97
N LYS A 207 -24.00 7.00 4.34
CA LYS A 207 -25.45 7.22 4.13
C LYS A 207 -26.36 6.03 4.32
N ARG A 208 -25.89 4.87 4.79
CA ARG A 208 -26.80 3.71 4.87
C ARG A 208 -26.88 2.89 6.15
N LEU A 209 -25.98 2.97 7.15
CA LEU A 209 -26.07 2.03 8.28
C LEU A 209 -25.66 2.56 9.66
N LEU A 210 -25.47 3.86 9.83
CA LEU A 210 -25.38 4.43 11.16
C LEU A 210 -26.60 5.32 11.32
N ASP A 211 -27.35 5.03 12.38
CA ASP A 211 -28.33 5.89 13.04
C ASP A 211 -28.09 7.36 12.69
N ASP A 212 -29.15 8.14 12.48
CA ASP A 212 -29.10 9.56 12.03
C ASP A 212 -28.22 10.48 12.91
N SER A 213 -27.63 9.95 13.98
CA SER A 213 -26.66 10.54 14.89
C SER A 213 -25.19 10.57 14.41
N PHE A 214 -24.75 9.78 13.40
CA PHE A 214 -23.35 9.78 12.98
C PHE A 214 -23.00 10.84 11.93
N GLU A 215 -23.17 12.12 12.26
CA GLU A 215 -22.64 13.20 11.44
C GLU A 215 -21.11 13.23 11.58
N GLY A 216 -20.35 12.89 10.55
CA GLY A 216 -18.90 13.16 10.56
C GLY A 216 -18.62 14.56 10.02
N LYS A 217 -17.38 15.01 10.08
CA LYS A 217 -16.89 16.01 9.12
C LYS A 217 -15.88 15.32 8.21
N GLY A 218 -16.04 15.46 6.90
CA GLY A 218 -15.01 15.02 5.96
C GLY A 218 -13.73 15.76 6.28
N PHE A 219 -12.60 15.06 6.19
CA PHE A 219 -11.29 15.66 6.37
C PHE A 219 -11.11 16.71 5.26
N ARG A 220 -11.41 17.99 5.58
CA ARG A 220 -11.30 19.10 4.62
C ARG A 220 -9.90 19.04 4.02
N THR A 221 -9.73 19.18 2.73
CA THR A 221 -8.40 19.16 2.09
C THR A 221 -8.38 20.07 0.87
N THR A 222 -7.18 20.53 0.50
CA THR A 222 -6.91 21.33 -0.70
C THR A 222 -5.92 20.59 -1.60
N LYS A 223 -5.90 20.94 -2.90
CA LYS A 223 -4.89 20.40 -3.83
C LYS A 223 -3.46 20.70 -3.34
N LYS A 224 -3.24 21.86 -2.72
CA LYS A 224 -1.95 22.26 -2.16
C LYS A 224 -1.50 21.35 -1.00
N ASP A 225 -2.42 21.03 -0.09
CA ASP A 225 -2.13 20.12 1.04
C ASP A 225 -1.66 18.76 0.52
N LEU A 226 -2.36 18.22 -0.49
CA LEU A 226 -2.04 16.93 -1.08
C LEU A 226 -0.72 16.94 -1.86
N LEU A 227 -0.43 18.02 -2.60
CA LEU A 227 0.84 18.15 -3.32
C LEU A 227 2.03 18.20 -2.35
N LYS A 228 1.92 18.94 -1.24
CA LYS A 228 2.95 19.00 -0.20
C LYS A 228 3.20 17.62 0.42
N ALA A 229 2.13 16.90 0.77
CA ALA A 229 2.24 15.56 1.32
C ALA A 229 2.89 14.60 0.31
N ARG A 230 2.46 14.65 -0.96
CA ARG A 230 3.02 13.83 -2.04
C ARG A 230 4.50 14.06 -2.23
N GLU A 231 4.95 15.31 -2.33
CA GLU A 231 6.38 15.65 -2.46
C GLU A 231 7.19 15.10 -1.28
N THR A 232 6.70 15.33 -0.06
CA THR A 232 7.33 14.83 1.19
C THR A 232 7.47 13.31 1.19
N VAL A 233 6.41 12.60 0.78
CA VAL A 233 6.37 11.14 0.79
C VAL A 233 7.20 10.55 -0.34
N LEU A 234 7.14 11.11 -1.55
CA LEU A 234 7.95 10.66 -2.68
C LEU A 234 9.44 10.78 -2.36
N ASP A 235 9.87 11.92 -1.81
CA ASP A 235 11.24 12.12 -1.36
C ASP A 235 11.70 11.03 -0.40
N TYR A 236 10.85 10.69 0.57
CA TYR A 236 11.14 9.61 1.51
C TYR A 236 11.18 8.23 0.86
N CYS A 237 10.15 7.87 0.08
CA CYS A 237 10.02 6.55 -0.55
C CYS A 237 11.13 6.30 -1.57
N VAL A 238 11.42 7.30 -2.42
CA VAL A 238 12.48 7.20 -3.43
C VAL A 238 13.83 6.91 -2.78
N ARG A 239 14.16 7.58 -1.67
CA ARG A 239 15.39 7.28 -0.90
C ARG A 239 15.33 5.93 -0.19
N LYS A 240 14.22 5.64 0.50
CA LYS A 240 14.04 4.41 1.31
C LYS A 240 14.23 3.16 0.46
N TYR A 241 13.66 3.13 -0.73
CA TYR A 241 13.70 1.99 -1.64
C TYR A 241 14.82 2.11 -2.70
N GLY A 242 15.69 3.12 -2.60
CA GLY A 242 16.85 3.28 -3.48
C GLY A 242 16.51 3.62 -4.95
N ILE A 243 15.33 4.16 -5.21
CA ILE A 243 14.87 4.53 -6.55
C ILE A 243 15.66 5.74 -7.08
N ASP A 244 16.18 6.61 -6.20
CA ASP A 244 17.10 7.70 -6.55
C ASP A 244 18.39 7.18 -7.19
N LYS A 245 19.00 6.17 -6.58
CA LYS A 245 20.21 5.51 -7.07
C LYS A 245 19.94 4.77 -8.38
N LEU A 246 18.79 4.10 -8.47
CA LEU A 246 18.35 3.46 -9.70
C LEU A 246 18.18 4.49 -10.83
N ALA A 247 17.51 5.60 -10.54
CA ALA A 247 17.31 6.69 -11.47
C ALA A 247 18.63 7.29 -11.94
N HIS A 248 19.55 7.59 -11.03
CA HIS A 248 20.87 8.12 -11.39
C HIS A 248 21.65 7.16 -12.30
N ARG A 249 21.64 5.86 -11.98
CA ARG A 249 22.40 4.84 -12.70
C ARG A 249 21.82 4.53 -14.08
N ASP A 250 20.50 4.37 -14.16
CA ASP A 250 19.87 3.72 -15.32
C ASP A 250 19.02 4.68 -16.16
N PHE A 251 18.42 5.71 -15.55
CA PHE A 251 17.42 6.55 -16.21
C PHE A 251 17.99 7.92 -16.62
N GLN A 252 18.69 8.59 -15.71
CA GLN A 252 19.20 9.95 -15.88
C GLN A 252 20.31 10.07 -16.94
N GLY A 253 20.67 11.32 -17.28
CA GLY A 253 21.66 11.64 -18.31
C GLY A 253 21.11 11.75 -19.74
N ALA A 254 19.79 11.57 -19.89
CA ALA A 254 19.07 11.65 -21.15
C ALA A 254 17.96 12.71 -21.08
N ARG A 255 17.39 13.11 -22.23
CA ARG A 255 16.21 14.00 -22.28
C ARG A 255 14.98 13.30 -21.66
N PRO A 256 13.97 14.04 -21.16
CA PRO A 256 12.82 13.44 -20.48
C PRO A 256 12.18 12.28 -21.25
N GLU A 257 12.04 12.38 -22.58
CA GLU A 257 11.44 11.35 -23.42
C GLU A 257 12.22 10.02 -23.34
N GLU A 258 13.54 10.11 -23.44
CA GLU A 258 14.45 8.97 -23.36
C GLU A 258 14.49 8.39 -21.94
N GLN A 259 14.39 9.23 -20.91
CA GLN A 259 14.27 8.76 -19.52
C GLN A 259 13.00 7.94 -19.33
N ILE A 260 11.87 8.40 -19.88
CA ILE A 260 10.59 7.67 -19.81
C ILE A 260 10.69 6.33 -20.52
N GLU A 261 11.23 6.27 -21.73
CA GLU A 261 11.44 5.00 -22.43
C GLU A 261 12.31 4.03 -21.63
N LYS A 262 13.37 4.52 -20.97
CA LYS A 262 14.22 3.70 -20.10
C LYS A 262 13.45 3.16 -18.89
N ILE A 263 12.62 3.98 -18.23
CA ILE A 263 11.77 3.56 -17.11
C ILE A 263 10.77 2.50 -17.58
N GLU A 264 10.13 2.68 -18.74
CA GLU A 264 9.14 1.73 -19.28
C GLU A 264 9.77 0.40 -19.67
N ARG A 265 10.96 0.42 -20.28
CA ARG A 265 11.72 -0.80 -20.59
C ARG A 265 12.16 -1.51 -19.32
N PHE A 266 12.56 -0.76 -18.29
CA PHE A 266 12.91 -1.30 -16.99
C PHE A 266 11.71 -2.01 -16.36
N ILE A 267 10.57 -1.33 -16.25
CA ILE A 267 9.31 -1.90 -15.79
C ILE A 267 9.00 -3.19 -16.55
N SER A 268 8.98 -3.13 -17.89
CA SER A 268 8.67 -4.30 -18.74
C SER A 268 9.60 -5.49 -18.51
N SER A 269 10.84 -5.24 -18.06
CA SER A 269 11.83 -6.29 -17.81
C SER A 269 11.71 -6.92 -16.43
N TYR A 270 11.15 -6.19 -15.44
CA TYR A 270 11.15 -6.56 -14.02
C TYR A 270 9.75 -6.68 -13.40
N THR A 271 8.69 -6.41 -14.16
CA THR A 271 7.32 -6.72 -13.73
C THR A 271 7.21 -8.20 -13.38
N THR A 272 6.62 -8.49 -12.21
CA THR A 272 6.26 -9.85 -11.80
C THR A 272 4.88 -10.19 -12.37
N ASN A 273 4.82 -11.34 -13.04
CA ASN A 273 3.59 -11.86 -13.65
C ASN A 273 2.95 -12.88 -12.70
N CYS A 274 1.92 -12.46 -11.98
CA CYS A 274 1.06 -13.41 -11.29
C CYS A 274 0.08 -14.02 -12.31
N LYS A 275 -0.01 -15.35 -12.40
CA LYS A 275 -1.00 -16.00 -13.27
C LYS A 275 -2.43 -15.76 -12.77
N HIS A 276 -2.59 -15.51 -11.46
CA HIS A 276 -3.86 -15.14 -10.88
C HIS A 276 -4.29 -13.75 -11.38
N PRO A 277 -5.56 -13.54 -11.77
CA PRO A 277 -6.04 -12.25 -12.27
C PRO A 277 -6.08 -11.21 -11.15
N LEU A 278 -4.96 -10.52 -10.94
CA LEU A 278 -4.90 -9.29 -10.15
C LEU A 278 -5.33 -8.10 -11.01
N ASN A 279 -5.85 -7.06 -10.35
CA ASN A 279 -6.23 -5.80 -10.99
C ASN A 279 -5.05 -4.88 -11.30
N PHE A 280 -3.81 -5.35 -11.07
CA PHE A 280 -2.59 -4.59 -11.26
C PHE A 280 -1.39 -5.51 -11.46
N ASP A 281 -0.38 -5.00 -12.14
CA ASP A 281 0.95 -5.59 -12.21
C ASP A 281 1.84 -5.03 -11.10
N THR A 282 2.80 -5.85 -10.64
CA THR A 282 3.74 -5.45 -9.59
C THR A 282 5.18 -5.46 -10.05
N ILE A 283 6.01 -4.67 -9.39
CA ILE A 283 7.46 -4.71 -9.49
C ILE A 283 8.06 -4.79 -8.09
N SER A 284 9.08 -5.64 -7.94
CA SER A 284 9.77 -5.87 -6.67
C SER A 284 11.06 -5.05 -6.57
N VAL A 285 11.16 -4.18 -5.57
CA VAL A 285 12.33 -3.31 -5.34
C VAL A 285 12.71 -3.33 -3.86
N GLN A 286 13.96 -3.64 -3.53
CA GLN A 286 14.45 -3.71 -2.14
C GLN A 286 13.60 -4.57 -1.20
N GLY A 287 13.10 -5.71 -1.69
CA GLY A 287 12.27 -6.61 -0.87
C GLY A 287 10.83 -6.11 -0.64
N HIS A 288 10.38 -5.09 -1.37
CA HIS A 288 9.02 -4.54 -1.28
C HIS A 288 8.34 -4.54 -2.65
N GLU A 289 7.04 -4.83 -2.71
CA GLU A 289 6.27 -4.82 -3.96
C GLU A 289 5.51 -3.51 -4.17
N PHE A 290 5.59 -3.00 -5.39
CA PHE A 290 4.88 -1.81 -5.82
C PHE A 290 4.01 -2.11 -7.02
N GLU A 291 2.85 -1.47 -7.08
CA GLU A 291 2.09 -1.36 -8.33
C GLU A 291 2.96 -0.62 -9.35
N VAL A 292 3.02 -1.14 -10.58
CA VAL A 292 3.88 -0.61 -11.64
C VAL A 292 3.67 0.90 -11.85
N GLY A 293 2.43 1.39 -11.83
CA GLY A 293 2.15 2.82 -11.98
C GLY A 293 2.71 3.67 -10.84
N LYS A 294 2.72 3.16 -9.61
CA LYS A 294 3.29 3.87 -8.44
C LYS A 294 4.81 3.86 -8.48
N PHE A 295 5.41 2.78 -8.95
CA PHE A 295 6.84 2.76 -9.24
C PHE A 295 7.22 3.76 -10.33
N PHE A 296 6.44 3.82 -11.42
CA PHE A 296 6.65 4.82 -12.48
C PHE A 296 6.57 6.25 -11.93
N GLU A 297 5.58 6.55 -11.07
CA GLU A 297 5.47 7.84 -10.39
C GLU A 297 6.74 8.19 -9.61
N MET A 298 7.24 7.25 -8.78
CA MET A 298 8.47 7.43 -8.01
C MET A 298 9.71 7.61 -8.91
N ALA A 299 9.78 6.88 -10.02
CA ALA A 299 10.87 7.01 -10.99
C ALA A 299 10.84 8.36 -11.71
N CYS A 300 9.66 8.86 -12.10
CA CYS A 300 9.49 10.20 -12.64
C CYS A 300 9.95 11.27 -11.65
N HIS A 301 9.53 11.17 -10.38
CA HIS A 301 9.97 12.07 -9.31
C HIS A 301 11.50 12.05 -9.16
N ALA A 302 12.10 10.86 -9.08
CA ALA A 302 13.56 10.69 -8.97
C ALA A 302 14.33 11.24 -10.18
N CYS A 303 13.73 11.26 -11.36
CA CYS A 303 14.33 11.81 -12.58
C CYS A 303 14.04 13.32 -12.79
N GLY A 304 13.22 13.94 -11.94
CA GLY A 304 12.76 15.32 -12.14
C GLY A 304 11.86 15.50 -13.36
N ILE A 305 11.17 14.44 -13.79
CA ILE A 305 10.24 14.48 -14.93
C ILE A 305 8.91 15.07 -14.43
N PRO A 306 8.42 16.19 -14.99
CA PRO A 306 7.14 16.76 -14.60
C PRO A 306 5.98 15.81 -14.95
N TYR A 307 5.07 15.61 -14.00
CA TYR A 307 3.87 14.80 -14.21
C TYR A 307 2.69 15.35 -13.41
N GLU A 308 1.48 14.96 -13.82
CA GLU A 308 0.25 15.18 -13.08
C GLU A 308 -0.48 13.85 -12.85
N LEU A 309 -1.23 13.78 -11.74
CA LEU A 309 -2.09 12.64 -11.44
C LEU A 309 -3.53 12.97 -11.87
N GLU A 310 -4.07 12.17 -12.78
CA GLU A 310 -5.46 12.21 -13.21
C GLU A 310 -6.20 11.00 -12.62
N VAL A 311 -7.38 11.26 -12.04
CA VAL A 311 -8.24 10.19 -11.50
C VAL A 311 -9.33 9.90 -12.54
N PRO A 312 -9.28 8.76 -13.25
CA PRO A 312 -10.24 8.44 -14.30
C PRO A 312 -11.64 8.19 -13.71
N SER A 313 -12.57 9.10 -14.03
CA SER A 313 -14.01 9.04 -13.71
C SER A 313 -14.40 8.71 -12.25
N LYS A 314 -15.71 8.66 -11.96
CA LYS A 314 -16.24 8.36 -10.60
C LYS A 314 -16.32 6.85 -10.32
N GLU A 315 -16.20 6.00 -11.35
CA GLU A 315 -16.52 4.57 -11.28
C GLU A 315 -15.27 3.69 -11.09
N ASP A 316 -14.10 4.14 -11.58
CA ASP A 316 -12.81 3.45 -11.42
C ASP A 316 -12.07 3.95 -10.18
N ARG A 317 -12.38 3.31 -9.06
CA ARG A 317 -12.13 3.84 -7.70
C ARG A 317 -10.70 3.67 -7.18
N ALA A 318 -9.84 2.92 -7.87
CA ALA A 318 -8.58 2.44 -7.32
C ALA A 318 -7.32 2.87 -8.09
N HIS A 319 -7.46 3.62 -9.18
CA HIS A 319 -6.35 3.82 -10.11
C HIS A 319 -6.06 5.30 -10.39
N THR A 320 -4.80 5.57 -10.72
CA THR A 320 -4.33 6.91 -11.07
C THR A 320 -3.63 6.84 -12.42
N VAL A 321 -4.02 7.71 -13.35
CA VAL A 321 -3.37 7.89 -14.64
C VAL A 321 -2.30 8.95 -14.49
N ILE A 322 -1.11 8.68 -15.01
CA ILE A 322 0.01 9.62 -14.97
C ILE A 322 0.01 10.40 -16.28
N VAL A 323 -0.20 11.71 -16.18
CA VAL A 323 -0.17 12.62 -17.32
C VAL A 323 1.21 13.25 -17.39
N LEU A 324 1.84 13.15 -18.56
CA LEU A 324 3.15 13.72 -18.87
C LEU A 324 2.92 14.98 -19.74
N PRO A 325 2.73 16.16 -19.12
CA PRO A 325 2.30 17.36 -19.83
C PRO A 325 3.31 17.81 -20.90
N THR A 326 4.59 17.60 -20.65
CA THR A 326 5.68 17.96 -21.58
C THR A 326 5.63 17.20 -22.91
N MET A 327 4.94 16.05 -22.94
CA MET A 327 4.85 15.18 -24.11
C MET A 327 3.42 14.96 -24.59
N ASN A 328 2.44 15.61 -23.96
CA ASN A 328 1.01 15.38 -24.20
C ASN A 328 0.63 13.88 -24.21
N ARG A 329 1.22 13.12 -23.27
CA ARG A 329 1.07 11.66 -23.16
C ARG A 329 0.38 11.32 -21.85
N LYS A 330 -0.56 10.37 -21.89
CA LYS A 330 -1.11 9.72 -20.70
C LYS A 330 -0.55 8.32 -20.60
N VAL A 331 -0.09 7.94 -19.41
CA VAL A 331 0.38 6.60 -19.09
C VAL A 331 -0.61 6.00 -18.11
N ASP A 332 -1.29 4.96 -18.57
CA ASP A 332 -2.29 4.23 -17.81
C ASP A 332 -1.85 2.77 -17.68
N PHE A 333 -1.45 2.39 -16.47
CA PHE A 333 -1.02 1.03 -16.15
C PHE A 333 -2.17 0.12 -15.73
N THR A 334 -3.43 0.58 -15.81
CA THR A 334 -4.62 -0.24 -15.52
C THR A 334 -5.04 -1.12 -16.69
N GLN A 335 -4.77 -0.65 -17.92
CA GLN A 335 -4.89 -1.49 -19.09
C GLN A 335 -3.69 -2.42 -19.06
N LYS A 336 -3.93 -3.68 -18.66
CA LYS A 336 -2.92 -4.75 -18.71
C LYS A 336 -2.05 -4.53 -19.95
N PRO A 337 -0.73 -4.37 -19.83
CA PRO A 337 0.10 -4.40 -21.02
C PRO A 337 -0.26 -5.69 -21.76
N LYS A 338 -0.64 -5.57 -23.03
CA LYS A 338 -0.88 -6.73 -23.89
C LYS A 338 0.36 -7.59 -23.77
N LEU A 339 0.22 -8.72 -23.07
CA LEU A 339 1.24 -9.71 -22.75
C LEU A 339 2.50 -9.57 -23.61
N ALA A 340 3.47 -8.79 -23.15
CA ALA A 340 4.85 -9.13 -23.43
C ALA A 340 5.17 -10.20 -22.40
N THR A 341 5.11 -11.47 -22.83
CA THR A 341 5.50 -12.63 -22.05
C THR A 341 6.96 -12.46 -21.59
N SER A 342 7.17 -11.84 -20.44
CA SER A 342 8.40 -12.01 -19.68
C SER A 342 8.31 -13.40 -19.02
N THR A 343 9.10 -14.33 -19.52
CA THR A 343 9.25 -15.70 -19.01
C THR A 343 10.30 -15.82 -17.91
N LYS A 344 10.78 -14.70 -17.36
CA LYS A 344 11.80 -14.70 -16.31
C LYS A 344 11.16 -14.68 -14.94
N GLU A 345 11.53 -15.63 -14.09
CA GLU A 345 11.44 -15.48 -12.64
C GLU A 345 12.25 -14.23 -12.26
N ASN A 346 11.56 -13.13 -12.00
CA ASN A 346 12.19 -11.86 -11.68
C ASN A 346 12.25 -11.69 -10.17
N GLY A 347 13.46 -11.80 -9.62
CA GLY A 347 13.73 -11.44 -8.23
C GLY A 347 13.69 -9.92 -8.00
N PRO A 348 13.59 -9.47 -6.72
CA PRO A 348 13.63 -8.10 -6.29
C PRO A 348 14.92 -7.43 -6.75
N ILE A 349 14.75 -6.18 -7.18
CA ILE A 349 15.88 -5.37 -7.57
C ILE A 349 16.54 -4.83 -6.30
N TYR A 350 17.72 -5.37 -5.98
CA TYR A 350 18.59 -4.81 -4.95
C TYR A 350 19.48 -3.72 -5.52
N VAL A 351 19.18 -2.48 -5.15
CA VAL A 351 20.00 -1.31 -5.47
C VAL A 351 21.16 -1.25 -4.49
N LYS A 352 22.38 -1.46 -4.98
CA LYS A 352 23.60 -1.32 -4.16
C LYS A 352 23.69 0.10 -3.62
N THR A 353 23.73 0.21 -2.29
CA THR A 353 24.08 1.45 -1.61
C THR A 353 25.61 1.47 -1.50
N PRO A 354 26.31 2.54 -1.91
CA PRO A 354 27.69 2.71 -1.50
C PRO A 354 27.71 2.66 0.03
N VAL A 355 28.47 1.72 0.59
CA VAL A 355 28.79 1.75 2.02
C VAL A 355 29.51 3.07 2.23
N GLN A 356 28.86 3.99 2.95
CA GLN A 356 29.58 5.13 3.49
C GLN A 356 30.38 4.58 4.67
N ASP A 357 31.69 4.40 4.45
CA ASP A 357 32.67 4.15 5.51
C ASP A 357 32.71 5.31 6.52
#